data_AF-A0A7C1CE84-F1
#
_entry.id   AF-A0A7C1CE84-F1
#
_cell.length_a   1.000
_cell.length_b   1.000
_cell.length_c   1.000
_cell.angle_alpha   90.00
_cell.angle_beta   90.00
_cell.angle_gamma   90.00
#
_symmetry.space_group_name_H-M   'P 1'
#
loop_
_entity.id
_entity.type
_entity.pdbx_description
1 polymer ?
#
loop_
_entity_poly.entity_id
_entity_poly.type
_entity_poly.pdbx_seq_one_letter_code
_entity_poly.pdbx_strand_id
1 'polypeptide(L)'
;MLSKEEKLRFLNTLREDEEFRLAVAGLLGLNTILEELKKLRQDFQAHLELEEKRWEENDKKWEQVFKKLEEHSKILEEHSEILEQHSKILEEQRKLLEEHRKVLEEHTKILQQHSKMLEEHSRQLQEQGKSLAELKVVIGSMGRRWGSDLEHTVLEIYRQALETKGIKPENVAKFTYEDVEGKYYRRGAKIEVDIYMHNDTTVLIEVKSRAELEDVEWFLDKAKIVEKIIGRKADKLIIVAVNIDKDAYERAQALGIDVVAGAVIE
;
A
#
# COMPACT_ATOMS: atom_id res chain seq x y z
N MET A 1 108.13 53.85 -61.74
CA MET A 1 107.91 53.92 -60.27
C MET A 1 108.76 55.06 -59.72
N LEU A 2 108.26 55.81 -58.75
CA LEU A 2 108.96 56.95 -58.14
C LEU A 2 110.24 56.54 -57.40
N SER A 3 111.28 57.36 -57.47
CA SER A 3 112.54 57.23 -56.71
C SER A 3 112.33 57.49 -55.20
N LYS A 4 113.32 57.16 -54.36
CA LYS A 4 113.21 57.34 -52.90
C LYS A 4 113.05 58.82 -52.51
N GLU A 5 113.80 59.71 -53.17
CA GLU A 5 113.71 61.16 -52.98
C GLU A 5 112.36 61.71 -53.42
N GLU A 6 111.82 61.22 -54.55
CA GLU A 6 110.51 61.61 -55.06
C GLU A 6 109.36 61.18 -54.13
N LYS A 7 109.44 59.96 -53.55
CA LYS A 7 108.47 59.49 -52.55
C LYS A 7 108.52 60.35 -51.28
N LEU A 8 109.72 60.72 -50.82
CA LEU A 8 109.89 61.57 -49.63
C LEU A 8 109.32 62.97 -49.88
N ARG A 9 109.59 63.54 -51.05
CA ARG A 9 109.04 64.84 -51.47
C ARG A 9 107.51 64.79 -51.53
N PHE A 10 106.93 63.75 -52.15
CA PHE A 10 105.47 63.56 -52.20
C PHE A 10 104.82 63.46 -50.82
N LEU A 11 105.40 62.68 -49.90
CA LEU A 11 104.89 62.55 -48.53
C LEU A 11 105.03 63.84 -47.71
N ASN A 12 106.11 64.61 -47.89
CA ASN A 12 106.27 65.91 -47.25
C ASN A 12 105.26 66.93 -47.80
N THR A 13 105.06 66.99 -49.12
CA THR A 13 104.02 67.84 -49.72
C THR A 13 102.63 67.46 -49.21
N LEU A 14 102.30 66.16 -49.10
CA LEU A 14 101.04 65.72 -48.49
C LEU A 14 100.86 66.15 -47.03
N ARG A 15 101.94 66.42 -46.27
CA ARG A 15 101.87 66.83 -44.86
C ARG A 15 101.79 68.34 -44.67
N GLU A 16 102.46 69.09 -45.53
CA GLU A 16 102.64 70.54 -45.39
C GLU A 16 101.64 71.33 -46.25
N ASP A 17 101.23 70.79 -47.41
CA ASP A 17 100.29 71.42 -48.33
C ASP A 17 98.88 70.81 -48.14
N GLU A 18 97.95 71.63 -47.67
CA GLU A 18 96.56 71.22 -47.46
C GLU A 18 95.81 71.03 -48.78
N GLU A 19 96.00 71.93 -49.75
CA GLU A 19 95.32 71.89 -51.05
C GLU A 19 95.72 70.64 -51.84
N PHE A 20 97.03 70.35 -51.89
CA PHE A 20 97.53 69.13 -52.55
C PHE A 20 97.03 67.85 -51.87
N ARG A 21 96.98 67.83 -50.53
CA ARG A 21 96.46 66.68 -49.76
C ARG A 21 94.97 66.44 -50.01
N LEU A 22 94.17 67.50 -50.08
CA LEU A 22 92.75 67.42 -50.40
C LEU A 22 92.52 66.95 -51.85
N ALA A 23 93.33 67.41 -52.80
CA ALA A 23 93.26 66.95 -54.20
C ALA A 23 93.59 65.45 -54.32
N VAL A 24 94.65 64.98 -53.65
CA VAL A 24 95.00 63.55 -53.60
C VAL A 24 93.91 62.73 -52.87
N ALA A 25 93.34 63.23 -51.77
CA ALA A 25 92.22 62.59 -51.07
C ALA A 25 90.98 62.44 -51.97
N GLY A 26 90.69 63.46 -52.79
CA GLY A 26 89.63 63.42 -53.80
C GLY A 26 89.89 62.37 -54.88
N LEU A 27 91.11 62.31 -55.45
CA LEU A 27 91.50 61.31 -56.45
C LEU A 27 91.48 59.87 -55.92
N LEU A 28 91.78 59.68 -54.63
CA LEU A 28 91.71 58.39 -53.95
C LEU A 28 90.28 58.00 -53.53
N GLY A 29 89.27 58.84 -53.81
CA GLY A 29 87.87 58.56 -53.49
C GLY A 29 87.52 58.67 -52.00
N LEU A 30 88.37 59.30 -51.18
CA LEU A 30 88.13 59.42 -49.73
C LEU A 30 86.86 60.23 -49.42
N ASN A 31 86.48 61.17 -50.29
CA ASN A 31 85.21 61.90 -50.17
C ASN A 31 84.00 60.97 -50.33
N THR A 32 84.02 60.08 -51.32
CA THR A 32 82.96 59.07 -51.54
C THR A 32 82.84 58.13 -50.34
N ILE A 33 83.98 57.66 -49.82
CA ILE A 33 84.02 56.80 -48.62
C ILE A 33 83.44 57.54 -47.41
N LEU A 34 83.78 58.81 -47.22
CA LEU A 34 83.25 59.62 -46.12
C LEU A 34 81.73 59.81 -46.23
N GLU A 35 81.20 60.00 -47.44
CA GLU A 35 79.75 60.09 -47.69
C GLU A 35 79.05 58.76 -47.41
N GLU A 36 79.60 57.63 -47.87
CA GLU A 36 79.07 56.29 -47.55
C GLU A 36 79.09 56.00 -46.05
N LEU A 37 80.15 56.38 -45.34
CA LEU A 37 80.23 56.25 -43.88
C LEU A 37 79.22 57.12 -43.14
N LYS A 38 78.95 58.34 -43.63
CA LYS A 38 77.89 59.20 -43.08
C LYS A 38 76.51 58.57 -43.29
N LYS A 39 76.25 58.06 -44.50
CA LYS A 39 75.00 57.38 -44.82
C LYS A 39 74.81 56.11 -43.99
N LEU A 40 75.84 55.27 -43.86
CA LEU A 40 75.82 54.09 -43.03
C LEU A 40 75.52 54.43 -41.56
N ARG A 41 76.12 55.50 -41.03
CA ARG A 41 75.82 55.97 -39.67
C ARG A 41 74.37 56.40 -39.52
N GLN A 42 73.82 57.12 -40.50
CA GLN A 42 72.41 57.53 -40.50
C GLN A 42 71.47 56.33 -40.58
N ASP A 43 71.74 55.38 -41.48
CA ASP A 43 70.96 54.14 -41.64
C ASP A 43 71.00 53.30 -40.35
N PHE A 44 72.18 53.20 -39.71
CA PHE A 44 72.35 52.51 -38.43
C PHE A 44 71.55 53.20 -37.31
N GLN A 45 71.59 54.54 -37.23
CA GLN A 45 70.82 55.27 -36.23
C GLN A 45 69.31 55.12 -36.44
N ALA A 46 68.83 55.19 -37.68
CA ALA A 46 67.42 54.93 -38.01
C ALA A 46 67.01 53.49 -37.66
N HIS A 47 67.90 52.52 -37.86
CA HIS A 47 67.67 51.13 -37.46
C HIS A 47 67.54 50.99 -35.94
N LEU A 48 68.41 51.62 -35.16
CA LEU A 48 68.33 51.63 -33.69
C LEU A 48 67.02 52.25 -33.20
N GLU A 49 66.60 53.39 -33.76
CA GLU A 49 65.32 54.02 -33.41
C GLU A 49 64.11 53.12 -33.74
N LEU A 50 64.18 52.36 -34.84
CA LEU A 50 63.15 51.38 -35.19
C LEU A 50 63.14 50.18 -34.24
N GLU A 51 64.31 49.67 -33.84
CA GLU A 51 64.41 48.58 -32.86
C GLU A 51 63.91 49.01 -31.48
N GLU A 52 64.26 50.20 -31.02
CA GLU A 52 63.79 50.76 -29.75
C GLU A 52 62.25 50.84 -29.72
N LYS A 53 61.64 51.38 -30.78
CA LYS A 53 60.17 51.39 -30.93
C LYS A 53 59.56 49.99 -30.91
N ARG A 54 60.18 49.03 -31.60
CA ARG A 54 59.72 47.63 -31.59
C ARG A 54 59.80 47.02 -30.19
N TRP A 55 60.86 47.33 -29.43
CA TRP A 55 61.00 46.88 -28.05
C TRP A 55 59.92 47.47 -27.15
N GLU A 56 59.65 48.77 -27.25
CA GLU A 56 58.56 49.42 -26.49
C GLU A 56 57.19 48.83 -26.83
N GLU A 57 56.90 48.58 -28.11
CA GLU A 57 55.66 47.92 -28.52
C GLU A 57 55.55 46.49 -28.00
N ASN A 58 56.67 45.75 -27.99
CA ASN A 58 56.70 44.38 -27.49
C ASN A 58 56.51 44.34 -25.97
N ASP A 59 57.11 45.27 -25.24
CA ASP A 59 56.96 45.39 -23.78
C ASP A 59 55.50 45.65 -23.40
N LYS A 60 54.82 46.57 -24.11
CA LYS A 60 53.37 46.80 -23.95
C LYS A 60 52.53 45.56 -24.24
N LYS A 61 52.90 44.75 -25.25
CA LYS A 61 52.21 43.49 -25.55
C LYS A 61 52.41 42.48 -24.43
N TRP A 62 53.62 42.36 -23.89
CA TRP A 62 53.91 41.48 -22.76
C TRP A 62 53.15 41.89 -21.51
N GLU A 63 53.09 43.18 -21.19
CA GLU A 63 52.30 43.68 -20.07
C GLU A 63 50.81 43.29 -20.18
N GLN A 64 50.23 43.41 -21.38
CA GLN A 64 48.86 42.95 -21.64
C GLN A 64 48.69 41.44 -21.49
N VAL A 65 49.66 40.65 -21.92
CA VAL A 65 49.65 39.18 -21.76
C VAL A 65 49.72 38.80 -20.28
N PHE A 66 50.60 39.42 -19.51
CA PHE A 66 50.71 39.17 -18.08
C PHE A 66 49.43 39.52 -17.34
N LYS A 67 48.80 40.65 -17.68
CA LYS A 67 47.52 41.04 -17.09
C LYS A 67 46.42 40.00 -17.37
N LYS A 68 46.30 39.53 -18.61
CA LYS A 68 45.34 38.47 -18.97
C LYS A 68 45.63 37.16 -18.25
N LEU A 69 46.91 36.81 -18.08
CA LEU A 69 47.31 35.61 -17.36
C LEU A 69 46.93 35.69 -15.88
N GLU A 70 47.09 36.85 -15.25
CA GLU A 70 46.66 37.08 -13.87
C GLU A 70 45.13 36.96 -13.72
N GLU A 71 44.37 37.53 -14.66
CA GLU A 71 42.90 37.40 -14.71
C GLU A 71 42.49 35.92 -14.87
N HIS A 72 43.11 35.18 -15.78
CA HIS A 72 42.86 33.74 -15.94
C HIS A 72 43.23 32.94 -14.69
N SER A 73 44.31 33.30 -13.99
CA SER A 73 44.72 32.64 -12.76
C SER A 73 43.66 32.80 -11.67
N LYS A 74 43.06 33.99 -11.54
CA LYS A 74 41.97 34.24 -10.57
C LYS A 74 40.72 33.42 -10.89
N ILE A 75 40.34 33.36 -12.17
CA ILE A 75 39.19 32.53 -12.60
C ILE A 75 39.42 31.04 -12.29
N LEU A 76 40.64 30.54 -12.48
CA LEU A 76 40.98 29.15 -12.17
C LEU A 76 40.90 28.86 -10.67
N GLU A 77 41.31 29.81 -9.83
CA GLU A 77 41.19 29.71 -8.37
C GLU A 77 39.72 29.65 -7.95
N GLU A 78 38.87 30.55 -8.47
CA GLU A 78 37.43 30.54 -8.23
C GLU A 78 36.77 29.22 -8.68
N HIS A 79 37.13 28.72 -9.87
CA HIS A 79 36.64 27.42 -10.34
C HIS A 79 37.09 26.26 -9.44
N SER A 80 38.32 26.31 -8.90
CA SER A 80 38.81 25.30 -7.96
C SER A 80 37.99 25.28 -6.69
N GLU A 81 37.65 26.45 -6.13
CA GLU A 81 36.79 26.56 -4.95
C GLU A 81 35.39 26.00 -5.19
N ILE A 82 34.78 26.31 -6.34
CA ILE A 82 33.47 25.78 -6.73
C ILE A 82 33.50 24.25 -6.84
N LEU A 83 34.55 23.68 -7.43
CA LEU A 83 34.70 22.23 -7.54
C LEU A 83 34.85 21.56 -6.16
N GLU A 84 35.56 22.19 -5.22
CA GLU A 84 35.65 21.70 -3.85
C GLU A 84 34.27 21.72 -3.16
N GLN A 85 33.49 22.78 -3.33
CA GLN A 85 32.13 22.89 -2.79
C GLN A 85 31.20 21.81 -3.37
N HIS A 86 31.21 21.62 -4.70
CA HIS A 86 30.45 20.54 -5.35
C HIS A 86 30.86 19.16 -4.83
N SER A 87 32.16 18.94 -4.58
CA SER A 87 32.65 17.68 -4.04
C SER A 87 32.12 17.40 -2.63
N LYS A 88 32.02 18.43 -1.78
CA LYS A 88 31.41 18.34 -0.44
C LYS A 88 29.92 18.02 -0.52
N ILE A 89 29.18 18.71 -1.40
CA ILE A 89 27.74 18.46 -1.61
C ILE A 89 27.49 17.02 -2.07
N LEU A 90 28.30 16.50 -3.00
CA LEU A 90 28.16 15.12 -3.49
C LEU A 90 28.39 14.09 -2.38
N GLU A 91 29.36 14.32 -1.50
CA GLU A 91 29.62 13.44 -0.36
C GLU A 91 28.47 13.47 0.66
N GLU A 92 27.86 14.63 0.90
CA GLU A 92 26.66 14.75 1.74
C GLU A 92 25.46 14.02 1.13
N GLN A 93 25.20 14.20 -0.18
CA GLN A 93 24.14 13.48 -0.88
C GLN A 93 24.34 11.97 -0.83
N ARG A 94 25.58 11.49 -0.94
CA ARG A 94 25.92 10.07 -0.83
C ARG A 94 25.59 9.53 0.56
N LYS A 95 25.89 10.28 1.63
CA LYS A 95 25.53 9.90 3.00
C LYS A 95 24.02 9.83 3.20
N LEU A 96 23.28 10.83 2.72
CA LEU A 96 21.83 10.86 2.79
C LEU A 96 21.19 9.67 2.04
N LEU A 97 21.71 9.30 0.86
CA LEU A 97 21.25 8.13 0.11
C LEU A 97 21.48 6.83 0.87
N GLU A 98 22.60 6.70 1.58
CA GLU A 98 22.87 5.52 2.41
C GLU A 98 21.95 5.45 3.63
N GLU A 99 21.58 6.58 4.23
CA GLU A 99 20.56 6.64 5.30
C GLU A 99 19.18 6.23 4.79
N HIS A 100 18.75 6.79 3.65
CA HIS A 100 17.49 6.37 3.01
C HIS A 100 17.47 4.87 2.68
N ARG A 101 18.58 4.30 2.23
CA ARG A 101 18.71 2.86 1.97
C ARG A 101 18.46 2.03 3.23
N LYS A 102 19.01 2.45 4.37
CA LYS A 102 18.80 1.77 5.67
C LYS A 102 17.34 1.82 6.10
N VAL A 103 16.70 2.99 6.02
CA VAL A 103 15.27 3.14 6.35
C VAL A 103 14.40 2.24 5.47
N LEU A 104 14.70 2.16 4.16
CA LEU A 104 13.96 1.29 3.25
C LEU A 104 14.13 -0.20 3.60
N GLU A 105 15.32 -0.61 4.03
CA GLU A 105 15.58 -1.97 4.49
C GLU A 105 14.78 -2.30 5.77
N GLU A 106 14.69 -1.36 6.72
CA GLU A 106 13.87 -1.50 7.93
C GLU A 106 12.38 -1.61 7.61
N HIS A 107 11.86 -0.73 6.74
CA HIS A 107 10.47 -0.82 6.27
C HIS A 107 10.17 -2.15 5.59
N THR A 108 11.12 -2.67 4.80
CA THR A 108 10.97 -4.00 4.16
C THR A 108 10.84 -5.11 5.21
N LYS A 109 11.64 -5.06 6.29
CA LYS A 109 11.56 -6.03 7.41
C LYS A 109 10.22 -5.94 8.14
N ILE A 110 9.73 -4.72 8.41
CA ILE A 110 8.42 -4.50 9.06
C ILE A 110 7.29 -5.08 8.19
N LEU A 111 7.30 -4.80 6.88
CA LEU A 111 6.30 -5.33 5.96
C LEU A 111 6.29 -6.87 5.93
N GLN A 112 7.47 -7.50 5.95
CA GLN A 112 7.56 -8.97 6.04
C GLN A 112 6.98 -9.51 7.36
N GLN A 113 7.18 -8.81 8.48
CA GLN A 113 6.58 -9.19 9.76
C GLN A 113 5.06 -9.05 9.75
N HIS A 114 4.53 -7.95 9.20
CA HIS A 114 3.09 -7.75 9.06
C HIS A 114 2.45 -8.81 8.17
N SER A 115 3.08 -9.19 7.04
CA SER A 115 2.57 -10.26 6.18
C SER A 115 2.46 -11.59 6.93
N LYS A 116 3.47 -11.96 7.73
CA LYS A 116 3.42 -13.17 8.57
C LYS A 116 2.30 -13.13 9.62
N MET A 117 2.09 -11.97 10.25
CA MET A 117 1.02 -11.78 11.23
C MET A 117 -0.37 -11.92 10.59
N LEU A 118 -0.57 -11.36 9.40
CA LEU A 118 -1.82 -11.49 8.66
C LEU A 118 -2.12 -12.93 8.24
N GLU A 119 -1.09 -13.68 7.84
CA GLU A 119 -1.22 -15.11 7.53
C GLU A 119 -1.65 -15.92 8.77
N GLU A 120 -1.03 -15.65 9.92
CA GLU A 120 -1.41 -16.29 11.19
C GLU A 120 -2.84 -15.95 11.61
N HIS A 121 -3.23 -14.68 11.56
CA HIS A 121 -4.62 -14.26 11.85
C HIS A 121 -5.62 -14.92 10.91
N SER A 122 -5.29 -15.05 9.62
CA SER A 122 -6.16 -15.71 8.65
C SER A 122 -6.36 -17.18 8.98
N ARG A 123 -5.30 -17.88 9.41
CA ARG A 123 -5.38 -19.27 9.88
C ARG A 123 -6.27 -19.40 11.12
N GLN A 124 -6.07 -18.53 12.11
CA GLN A 124 -6.87 -18.53 13.34
C GLN A 124 -8.36 -18.29 13.07
N LEU A 125 -8.69 -17.35 12.18
CA LEU A 125 -10.08 -17.11 11.77
C LEU A 125 -10.70 -18.32 11.06
N GLN A 126 -9.92 -19.02 10.23
CA GLN A 126 -10.39 -20.23 9.57
C GLN A 126 -10.66 -21.36 10.58
N GLU A 127 -9.81 -21.52 11.60
CA GLU A 127 -10.00 -22.49 12.68
C GLU A 127 -11.24 -22.14 13.52
N GLN A 128 -11.39 -20.89 13.93
CA GLN A 128 -12.60 -20.41 14.62
C GLN A 128 -13.88 -20.65 13.80
N GLY A 129 -13.82 -20.42 12.49
CA GLY A 129 -14.93 -20.70 11.57
C GLY A 129 -15.33 -22.18 11.55
N LYS A 130 -14.35 -23.10 11.57
CA LYS A 130 -14.60 -24.54 11.67
C LYS A 130 -15.23 -24.92 13.01
N SER A 131 -14.67 -24.45 14.13
CA SER A 131 -15.21 -24.71 15.46
C SER A 131 -16.64 -24.19 15.62
N LEU A 132 -16.95 -23.02 15.06
CA LEU A 132 -18.31 -22.46 15.08
C LEU A 132 -19.29 -23.32 14.25
N ALA A 133 -18.85 -23.83 13.10
CA ALA A 133 -19.65 -24.75 12.29
C ALA A 133 -19.94 -26.05 13.04
N GLU A 134 -18.95 -26.62 13.72
CA GLU A 134 -19.10 -27.82 14.55
C GLU A 134 -20.07 -27.57 15.72
N LEU A 135 -19.91 -26.46 16.44
CA LEU A 135 -20.82 -26.05 17.51
C LEU A 135 -22.25 -25.91 17.02
N LYS A 136 -22.46 -25.30 15.84
CA LYS A 136 -23.79 -25.17 15.23
C LYS A 136 -24.42 -26.53 14.95
N VAL A 137 -23.65 -27.51 14.49
CA VAL A 137 -24.12 -28.89 14.27
C VAL A 137 -24.50 -29.56 15.59
N VAL A 138 -23.67 -29.44 16.62
CA VAL A 138 -23.93 -30.02 17.96
C VAL A 138 -25.16 -29.39 18.61
N ILE A 139 -25.27 -28.06 18.61
CA ILE A 139 -26.44 -27.36 19.15
C ILE A 139 -27.70 -27.75 18.38
N GLY A 140 -27.62 -27.83 17.04
CA GLY A 140 -28.75 -28.26 16.21
C GLY A 140 -29.20 -29.70 16.47
N SER A 141 -28.26 -30.63 16.73
CA SER A 141 -28.61 -32.01 17.08
C SER A 141 -29.18 -32.13 18.48
N MET A 142 -28.64 -31.38 19.45
CA MET A 142 -29.17 -31.29 20.82
C MET A 142 -30.58 -30.70 20.84
N GLY A 143 -30.83 -29.61 20.10
CA GLY A 143 -32.15 -28.98 20.03
C GLY A 143 -33.22 -29.94 19.51
N ARG A 144 -32.91 -30.72 18.46
CA ARG A 144 -33.82 -31.78 17.96
C ARG A 144 -34.06 -32.87 18.99
N ARG A 145 -33.01 -33.33 19.68
CA ARG A 145 -33.14 -34.37 20.71
C ARG A 145 -33.98 -33.90 21.88
N TRP A 146 -33.76 -32.67 22.37
CA TRP A 146 -34.58 -32.08 23.43
C TRP A 146 -36.05 -31.96 23.05
N GLY A 147 -36.38 -31.61 21.81
CA GLY A 147 -37.77 -31.61 21.33
C GLY A 147 -38.40 -33.00 21.45
N SER A 148 -37.73 -34.02 20.92
CA SER A 148 -38.21 -35.42 20.97
C SER A 148 -38.29 -35.97 22.41
N ASP A 149 -37.30 -35.68 23.24
CA ASP A 149 -37.25 -36.14 24.64
C ASP A 149 -38.36 -35.49 25.47
N LEU A 150 -38.67 -34.21 25.21
CA LEU A 150 -39.78 -33.50 25.84
C LEU A 150 -41.13 -34.09 25.43
N GLU A 151 -41.37 -34.28 24.13
CA GLU A 151 -42.59 -34.94 23.60
C GLU A 151 -42.80 -36.30 24.29
N HIS A 152 -41.75 -37.12 24.34
CA HIS A 152 -41.83 -38.45 24.94
C HIS A 152 -42.07 -38.40 26.46
N THR A 153 -41.38 -37.52 27.18
CA THR A 153 -41.54 -37.36 28.63
C THR A 153 -42.96 -36.91 28.99
N VAL A 154 -43.50 -35.93 28.27
CA VAL A 154 -44.87 -35.46 28.48
C VAL A 154 -45.86 -36.60 28.22
N LEU A 155 -45.69 -37.35 27.13
CA LEU A 155 -46.54 -38.49 26.78
C LEU A 155 -46.55 -39.57 27.88
N GLU A 156 -45.38 -39.94 28.42
CA GLU A 156 -45.28 -40.95 29.49
C GLU A 156 -45.90 -40.47 30.81
N ILE A 157 -45.71 -39.19 31.18
CA ILE A 157 -46.36 -38.61 32.36
C ILE A 157 -47.89 -38.69 32.22
N TYR A 158 -48.42 -38.34 31.04
CA TYR A 158 -49.85 -38.43 30.77
C TYR A 158 -50.36 -39.88 30.86
N ARG A 159 -49.64 -40.85 30.29
CA ARG A 159 -50.00 -42.27 30.40
C ARG A 159 -50.09 -42.73 31.85
N GLN A 160 -49.07 -42.46 32.67
CA GLN A 160 -49.06 -42.85 34.09
C GLN A 160 -50.16 -42.17 34.91
N ALA A 161 -50.40 -40.87 34.66
CA ALA A 161 -51.43 -40.11 35.38
C ALA A 161 -52.84 -40.64 35.07
N LEU A 162 -53.08 -41.12 33.85
CA LEU A 162 -54.36 -41.65 33.40
C LEU A 162 -54.57 -43.12 33.81
N GLU A 163 -53.52 -43.94 33.82
CA GLU A 163 -53.56 -45.31 34.38
C GLU A 163 -54.03 -45.32 35.83
N THR A 164 -53.49 -44.39 36.64
CA THR A 164 -53.88 -44.23 38.05
C THR A 164 -55.36 -43.91 38.22
N LYS A 165 -56.00 -43.33 37.19
CA LYS A 165 -57.44 -43.02 37.15
C LYS A 165 -58.29 -44.12 36.49
N GLY A 166 -57.71 -45.30 36.23
CA GLY A 166 -58.40 -46.44 35.63
C GLY A 166 -58.57 -46.35 34.11
N ILE A 167 -57.88 -45.42 33.45
CA ILE A 167 -57.93 -45.24 32.00
C ILE A 167 -56.76 -45.99 31.38
N LYS A 168 -57.05 -46.90 30.43
CA LYS A 168 -56.01 -47.71 29.80
C LYS A 168 -55.07 -46.87 28.92
N PRO A 169 -53.76 -47.15 28.89
CA PRO A 169 -52.76 -46.43 28.09
C PRO A 169 -53.02 -46.42 26.59
N GLU A 170 -53.68 -47.46 26.06
CA GLU A 170 -54.09 -47.56 24.66
C GLU A 170 -55.01 -46.41 24.20
N ASN A 171 -55.61 -45.68 25.16
CA ASN A 171 -56.41 -44.48 24.92
C ASN A 171 -55.57 -43.19 24.77
N VAL A 172 -54.24 -43.26 24.97
CA VAL A 172 -53.29 -42.15 24.85
C VAL A 172 -52.25 -42.51 23.79
N ALA A 173 -52.40 -41.98 22.59
CA ALA A 173 -51.58 -42.35 21.45
C ALA A 173 -51.22 -41.14 20.58
N LYS A 174 -50.04 -41.20 19.97
CA LYS A 174 -49.66 -40.26 18.91
C LYS A 174 -50.48 -40.59 17.66
N PHE A 175 -51.17 -39.59 17.13
CA PHE A 175 -51.89 -39.71 15.87
C PHE A 175 -51.02 -39.23 14.73
N THR A 176 -50.87 -40.07 13.71
CA THR A 176 -50.17 -39.75 12.48
C THR A 176 -51.07 -40.10 11.30
N TYR A 177 -51.30 -39.12 10.42
CA TYR A 177 -52.03 -39.31 9.17
C TYR A 177 -51.27 -38.71 8.01
N GLU A 178 -51.10 -39.47 6.92
CA GLU A 178 -50.51 -38.99 5.67
C GLU A 178 -51.60 -38.75 4.63
N ASP A 179 -51.79 -37.48 4.26
CA ASP A 179 -52.78 -37.05 3.28
C ASP A 179 -52.24 -37.20 1.85
N VAL A 180 -52.14 -38.45 1.41
CA VAL A 180 -51.58 -38.83 0.09
C VAL A 180 -52.34 -38.18 -1.07
N GLU A 181 -53.64 -37.94 -0.91
CA GLU A 181 -54.53 -37.42 -1.95
C GLU A 181 -54.74 -35.89 -1.86
N GLY A 182 -54.37 -35.26 -0.74
CA GLY A 182 -54.60 -33.83 -0.50
C GLY A 182 -56.05 -33.50 -0.17
N LYS A 183 -56.75 -34.43 0.49
CA LYS A 183 -58.17 -34.34 0.83
C LYS A 183 -58.45 -33.39 2.00
N TYR A 184 -57.54 -33.29 2.95
CA TYR A 184 -57.73 -32.56 4.22
C TYR A 184 -56.80 -31.37 4.38
N TYR A 185 -55.59 -31.42 3.82
CA TYR A 185 -54.65 -30.29 3.80
C TYR A 185 -53.97 -30.13 2.44
N ARG A 186 -52.69 -30.52 2.31
CA ARG A 186 -51.95 -30.52 1.03
C ARG A 186 -51.51 -31.93 0.70
N ARG A 187 -51.45 -32.25 -0.59
CA ARG A 187 -51.02 -33.56 -1.08
C ARG A 187 -49.64 -33.94 -0.52
N GLY A 188 -49.55 -35.10 0.12
CA GLY A 188 -48.34 -35.62 0.77
C GLY A 188 -48.05 -35.01 2.16
N ALA A 189 -48.99 -34.27 2.76
CA ALA A 189 -48.81 -33.76 4.11
C ALA A 189 -48.86 -34.87 5.16
N LYS A 190 -47.93 -34.83 6.10
CA LYS A 190 -48.01 -35.60 7.35
C LYS A 190 -48.60 -34.71 8.43
N ILE A 191 -49.69 -35.16 9.02
CA ILE A 191 -50.40 -34.51 10.12
C ILE A 191 -50.14 -35.34 11.37
N GLU A 192 -49.49 -34.72 12.35
CA GLU A 192 -49.12 -35.35 13.61
C GLU A 192 -49.59 -34.50 14.79
N VAL A 193 -50.29 -35.14 15.73
CA VAL A 193 -50.79 -34.58 17.00
C VAL A 193 -50.79 -35.67 18.05
N ASP A 194 -50.47 -35.35 19.30
CA ASP A 194 -50.66 -36.29 20.40
C ASP A 194 -52.13 -36.29 20.84
N ILE A 195 -52.76 -37.47 20.84
CA ILE A 195 -54.21 -37.61 21.07
C ILE A 195 -54.48 -38.43 22.32
N TYR A 196 -55.44 -37.93 23.12
CA TYR A 196 -56.10 -38.69 24.17
C TYR A 196 -57.58 -38.91 23.82
N MET A 197 -58.04 -40.17 23.81
CA MET A 197 -59.43 -40.55 23.50
C MET A 197 -59.92 -41.64 24.45
N HIS A 198 -60.90 -41.33 25.31
CA HIS A 198 -61.48 -42.30 26.24
C HIS A 198 -62.98 -42.06 26.48
N ASN A 199 -63.80 -43.11 26.43
CA ASN A 199 -65.22 -43.17 26.87
C ASN A 199 -65.98 -41.84 26.70
N ASP A 200 -66.00 -41.31 25.48
CA ASP A 200 -66.67 -40.07 25.12
C ASP A 200 -65.97 -38.74 25.43
N THR A 201 -64.64 -38.71 25.62
CA THR A 201 -63.83 -37.47 25.59
C THR A 201 -62.66 -37.60 24.61
N THR A 202 -62.44 -36.58 23.78
CA THR A 202 -61.28 -36.43 22.88
C THR A 202 -60.51 -35.17 23.22
N VAL A 203 -59.24 -35.31 23.56
CA VAL A 203 -58.33 -34.18 23.83
C VAL A 203 -57.16 -34.26 22.87
N LEU A 204 -56.87 -33.15 22.21
CA LEU A 204 -55.69 -33.00 21.36
C LEU A 204 -54.63 -32.19 22.10
N ILE A 205 -53.39 -32.67 22.05
CA ILE A 205 -52.27 -32.07 22.75
C ILE A 205 -51.13 -31.83 21.74
N GLU A 206 -50.58 -30.63 21.76
CA GLU A 206 -49.33 -30.31 21.06
C GLU A 206 -48.24 -30.02 22.09
N VAL A 207 -47.08 -30.66 21.95
CA VAL A 207 -45.93 -30.44 22.82
C VAL A 207 -44.84 -29.69 22.06
N LYS A 208 -44.30 -28.62 22.66
CA LYS A 208 -43.27 -27.77 22.04
C LYS A 208 -42.18 -27.39 23.04
N SER A 209 -40.93 -27.34 22.61
CA SER A 209 -39.86 -26.73 23.44
C SER A 209 -40.06 -25.22 23.56
N ARG A 210 -40.47 -24.56 22.47
CA ARG A 210 -40.94 -23.18 22.45
C ARG A 210 -42.18 -23.10 21.57
N ALA A 211 -43.23 -22.44 22.05
CA ALA A 211 -44.44 -22.16 21.27
C ALA A 211 -44.49 -20.69 20.87
N GLU A 212 -44.58 -20.44 19.57
CA GLU A 212 -44.68 -19.11 18.97
C GLU A 212 -46.12 -18.87 18.44
N LEU A 213 -46.46 -17.63 18.05
CA LEU A 213 -47.82 -17.27 17.64
C LEU A 213 -48.33 -18.17 16.50
N GLU A 214 -47.47 -18.42 15.51
CA GLU A 214 -47.77 -19.28 14.35
C GLU A 214 -48.06 -20.73 14.77
N ASP A 215 -47.39 -21.25 15.81
CA ASP A 215 -47.63 -22.60 16.32
C ASP A 215 -49.05 -22.73 16.89
N VAL A 216 -49.52 -21.71 17.59
CA VAL A 216 -50.86 -21.69 18.21
C VAL A 216 -51.94 -21.68 17.14
N GLU A 217 -51.81 -20.82 16.14
CA GLU A 217 -52.77 -20.73 15.03
C GLU A 217 -52.77 -22.03 14.20
N TRP A 218 -51.58 -22.54 13.90
CA TRP A 218 -51.42 -23.79 13.18
C TRP A 218 -52.00 -24.97 13.96
N PHE A 219 -51.81 -25.03 15.29
CA PHE A 219 -52.37 -26.12 16.09
C PHE A 219 -53.91 -26.13 16.04
N LEU A 220 -54.56 -24.97 16.05
CA LEU A 220 -56.00 -24.89 15.90
C LEU A 220 -56.47 -25.43 14.54
N ASP A 221 -55.80 -25.06 13.45
CA ASP A 221 -56.16 -25.54 12.11
C ASP A 221 -55.86 -27.02 11.94
N LYS A 222 -54.73 -27.47 12.49
CA LYS A 222 -54.34 -28.88 12.56
C LYS A 222 -55.38 -29.69 13.34
N ALA A 223 -55.88 -29.17 14.46
CA ALA A 223 -56.95 -29.80 15.24
C ALA A 223 -58.22 -29.98 14.39
N LYS A 224 -58.69 -28.93 13.69
CA LYS A 224 -59.85 -29.03 12.78
C LYS A 224 -59.67 -30.08 11.67
N ILE A 225 -58.43 -30.27 11.19
CA ILE A 225 -58.11 -31.30 10.21
C ILE A 225 -58.23 -32.69 10.86
N VAL A 226 -57.62 -32.88 12.03
CA VAL A 226 -57.70 -34.13 12.79
C VAL A 226 -59.15 -34.49 13.08
N GLU A 227 -59.97 -33.55 13.54
CA GLU A 227 -61.40 -33.73 13.81
C GLU A 227 -62.17 -34.29 12.61
N LYS A 228 -61.87 -33.80 11.40
CA LYS A 228 -62.46 -34.30 10.14
C LYS A 228 -62.02 -35.72 9.82
N ILE A 229 -60.78 -36.07 10.13
CA ILE A 229 -60.22 -37.41 9.86
C ILE A 229 -60.80 -38.43 10.85
N ILE A 230 -60.86 -38.09 12.14
CA ILE A 230 -61.39 -38.98 13.18
C ILE A 230 -62.92 -39.00 13.23
N GLY A 231 -63.59 -38.05 12.56
CA GLY A 231 -65.04 -37.94 12.51
C GLY A 231 -65.68 -37.46 13.82
N ARG A 232 -64.89 -36.81 14.68
CA ARG A 232 -65.29 -36.39 16.03
C ARG A 232 -64.61 -35.07 16.39
N LYS A 233 -65.32 -34.18 17.08
CA LYS A 233 -64.74 -32.93 17.59
C LYS A 233 -63.89 -33.18 18.84
N ALA A 234 -62.82 -32.41 18.97
CA ALA A 234 -62.03 -32.37 20.19
C ALA A 234 -62.82 -31.60 21.26
N ASP A 235 -62.96 -32.21 22.42
CA ASP A 235 -63.57 -31.59 23.60
C ASP A 235 -62.62 -30.57 24.22
N LYS A 236 -61.30 -30.75 24.03
CA LYS A 236 -60.27 -29.86 24.57
C LYS A 236 -59.02 -29.84 23.70
N LEU A 237 -58.43 -28.66 23.54
CA LEU A 237 -57.14 -28.45 22.91
C LEU A 237 -56.15 -27.96 23.96
N ILE A 238 -54.96 -28.57 24.02
CA ILE A 238 -53.93 -28.21 25.00
C ILE A 238 -52.59 -28.03 24.29
N ILE A 239 -51.90 -26.93 24.57
CA ILE A 239 -50.49 -26.75 24.24
C ILE A 239 -49.66 -26.93 25.50
N VAL A 240 -48.67 -27.82 25.45
CA VAL A 240 -47.67 -28.00 26.50
C VAL A 240 -46.35 -27.46 25.99
N ALA A 241 -45.80 -26.45 26.65
CA ALA A 241 -44.54 -25.84 26.22
C ALA A 241 -43.54 -25.64 27.37
N VAL A 242 -42.24 -25.73 27.09
CA VAL A 242 -41.24 -25.27 28.09
C VAL A 242 -41.33 -23.75 28.19
N ASN A 243 -41.28 -23.07 27.05
CA ASN A 243 -41.49 -21.62 26.95
C ASN A 243 -42.59 -21.30 25.92
N ILE A 244 -43.37 -20.25 26.16
CA ILE A 244 -44.32 -19.72 25.18
C ILE A 244 -44.17 -18.21 25.08
N ASP A 245 -44.19 -17.68 23.86
CA ASP A 245 -44.14 -16.23 23.63
C ASP A 245 -45.44 -15.58 24.13
N LYS A 246 -45.35 -14.36 24.65
CA LYS A 246 -46.48 -13.69 25.32
C LYS A 246 -47.68 -13.52 24.41
N ASP A 247 -47.46 -13.13 23.17
CA ASP A 247 -48.50 -12.98 22.15
C ASP A 247 -49.16 -14.33 21.79
N ALA A 248 -48.37 -15.40 21.71
CA ALA A 248 -48.84 -16.77 21.52
C ALA A 248 -49.71 -17.23 22.69
N TYR A 249 -49.30 -16.93 23.93
CA TYR A 249 -50.08 -17.26 25.13
C TYR A 249 -51.43 -16.53 25.15
N GLU A 250 -51.44 -15.22 24.90
CA GLU A 250 -52.66 -14.41 24.79
C GLU A 250 -53.57 -14.92 23.66
N ARG A 251 -52.99 -15.28 22.51
CA ARG A 251 -53.72 -15.86 21.38
C ARG A 251 -54.34 -17.20 21.73
N ALA A 252 -53.61 -18.09 22.40
CA ALA A 252 -54.11 -19.41 22.79
C ALA A 252 -55.33 -19.28 23.70
N GLN A 253 -55.28 -18.37 24.69
CA GLN A 253 -56.43 -18.07 25.55
C GLN A 253 -57.63 -17.55 24.76
N ALA A 254 -57.40 -16.62 23.83
CA ALA A 254 -58.47 -16.07 22.98
C ALA A 254 -59.14 -17.14 22.09
N LEU A 255 -58.38 -18.17 21.69
CA LEU A 255 -58.86 -19.28 20.86
C LEU A 255 -59.44 -20.46 21.66
N GLY A 256 -59.44 -20.38 23.00
CA GLY A 256 -59.91 -21.47 23.87
C GLY A 256 -58.97 -22.69 23.91
N ILE A 257 -57.68 -22.46 23.67
CA ILE A 257 -56.64 -23.48 23.79
C ILE A 257 -56.01 -23.34 25.17
N ASP A 258 -56.05 -24.42 25.95
CA ASP A 258 -55.41 -24.44 27.27
C ASP A 258 -53.90 -24.50 27.10
N VAL A 259 -53.17 -23.74 27.93
CA VAL A 259 -51.70 -23.70 27.89
C VAL A 259 -51.13 -24.18 29.21
N VAL A 260 -50.22 -25.15 29.15
CA VAL A 260 -49.35 -25.57 30.24
C VAL A 260 -47.92 -25.19 29.85
N ALA A 261 -47.41 -24.10 30.42
CA ALA A 261 -46.08 -23.59 30.10
C ALA A 261 -45.17 -23.54 31.33
N GLY A 262 -43.88 -23.80 31.13
CA GLY A 262 -42.85 -23.57 32.15
C GLY A 262 -42.61 -22.08 32.40
N ALA A 263 -42.50 -21.29 31.34
CA ALA A 263 -42.42 -19.83 31.38
C ALA A 263 -43.14 -19.16 30.21
N VAL A 264 -43.67 -17.96 30.45
CA VAL A 264 -44.12 -17.03 29.41
C VAL A 264 -43.00 -16.02 29.19
N ILE A 265 -42.53 -15.90 27.95
CA ILE A 265 -41.40 -15.05 27.58
C ILE A 265 -41.86 -13.91 26.65
N GLU A 266 -41.19 -12.76 26.74
CA GLU A 266 -41.47 -11.60 25.88
C GLU A 266 -40.94 -11.77 24.45
#